data_AF-A0A8H3BHE3-F1
#
_entry.id   AF-A0A8H3BHE3-F1
#
_cell.length_a   1.000
_cell.length_b   1.000
_cell.length_c   1.000
_cell.angle_alpha   90.00
_cell.angle_beta   90.00
_cell.angle_gamma   90.00
#
_symmetry.space_group_name_H-M   'P 1'
#
loop_
_entity.id
_entity.type
_entity.pdbx_description
1 polymer ?
#
loop_
_entity_poly.entity_id
_entity_poly.type
_entity_poly.pdbx_seq_one_letter_code
_entity_poly.pdbx_strand_id
1 'polypeptide(L)'
;MLNRLVKLDHLEKWYFSVVGIYALGVSLAVGNHFLCSYLNNKDVLLYTFHALVWSKLYNHQFPVRIVDSALRLPAFMPLLTILSNPALKPLFYLVFYSICLFSLAFVTITVPAALVVRPMKPLPATLQVPVVDMSSDPRLYAVMTPGWEYVGPSNHLQRLVRNMLTSDTVLTWNAPPACRFGCSYNITYDAPVLRCVDYVPNPNELASNTSYRATFNVSESHVTLNMTFWPMSNGTHTVGDSDSSPLGTRCTFHKGRYTAAINYWGSRQYALITNYTQTSDDFIPGISLGFSNASSCPREASWVVSDPSSTSLCARVQMNTWALVEAFSSSLSGAIVTYPQPGSLGPEERAINSALMPNLDYLFSIHELYQSFDLAPWVKEIGLGESLKSLFANATLSLTRDAYTQNWTSEAQGAFIVPFANRYSYIPRTLWWGYGCAFLMVISTVLTSWRARKSLPSEETILGKILATTRDESFEQLRNQKNGIDDLLIRYEQVQKGDDHIMGFTVQEECGLRKRALDTEEIGLLERT
;
A
#
# COMPACT_ATOMS: atom_id res chain seq x y z
N MET A 1 23.93 18.05 29.63
CA MET A 1 23.05 19.07 29.02
C MET A 1 22.24 18.52 27.83
N LEU A 2 22.83 17.73 26.92
CA LEU A 2 22.11 17.10 25.78
C LEU A 2 20.94 16.17 26.17
N ASN A 3 21.07 15.34 27.22
CA ASN A 3 19.97 14.47 27.68
C ASN A 3 18.79 15.21 28.34
N ARG A 4 18.95 16.49 28.71
CA ARG A 4 17.82 17.33 29.18
C ARG A 4 17.04 17.95 28.02
N LEU A 5 17.72 18.27 26.91
CA LEU A 5 17.07 18.82 25.70
C LEU A 5 16.20 17.78 24.98
N VAL A 6 16.64 16.51 24.90
CA VAL A 6 15.83 15.43 24.30
C VAL A 6 14.59 15.11 25.13
N LYS A 7 14.67 15.20 26.46
CA LYS A 7 13.51 14.99 27.35
C LYS A 7 12.48 16.13 27.27
N LEU A 8 12.91 17.37 27.04
CA LEU A 8 12.01 18.52 26.87
C LEU A 8 11.23 18.46 25.56
N ASP A 9 11.88 18.07 24.45
CA ASP A 9 11.21 17.92 23.15
C ASP A 9 10.18 16.76 23.17
N HIS A 10 10.45 15.71 23.95
CA HIS A 10 9.50 14.60 24.13
C HIS A 10 8.31 14.97 25.03
N LEU A 11 8.53 15.81 26.05
CA LEU A 11 7.47 16.28 26.96
C LEU A 11 6.60 17.35 26.31
N GLU A 12 7.16 18.27 25.52
CA GLU A 12 6.37 19.24 24.75
C GLU A 12 5.53 18.54 23.67
N LYS A 13 6.10 17.59 22.93
CA LYS A 13 5.34 16.79 21.96
C LYS A 13 4.24 15.97 22.63
N TRP A 14 4.49 15.43 23.82
CA TRP A 14 3.48 14.66 24.56
C TRP A 14 2.39 15.57 25.14
N TYR A 15 2.75 16.73 25.70
CA TYR A 15 1.79 17.69 26.25
C TYR A 15 0.89 18.29 25.16
N PHE A 16 1.47 18.72 24.03
CA PHE A 16 0.69 19.16 22.87
C PHE A 16 -0.15 18.04 22.24
N SER A 17 0.34 16.80 22.25
CA SER A 17 -0.44 15.69 21.71
C SER A 17 -1.60 15.32 22.63
N VAL A 18 -1.40 15.17 23.93
CA VAL A 18 -2.45 14.71 24.84
C VAL A 18 -3.40 15.84 25.20
N VAL A 19 -2.90 16.99 25.64
CA VAL A 19 -3.74 18.15 25.99
C VAL A 19 -4.38 18.73 24.73
N GLY A 20 -3.66 18.73 23.59
CA GLY A 20 -4.24 19.12 22.31
C GLY A 20 -5.35 18.19 21.85
N ILE A 21 -5.20 16.86 21.94
CA ILE A 21 -6.26 15.91 21.58
C ILE A 21 -7.44 16.02 22.54
N TYR A 22 -7.22 16.20 23.85
CA TYR A 22 -8.31 16.38 24.81
C TYR A 22 -9.02 17.73 24.63
N ALA A 23 -8.29 18.83 24.42
CA ALA A 23 -8.89 20.14 24.15
C ALA A 23 -9.63 20.15 22.80
N LEU A 24 -9.09 19.48 21.77
CA LEU A 24 -9.73 19.33 20.46
C LEU A 24 -10.95 18.39 20.56
N GLY A 25 -10.87 17.33 21.36
CA GLY A 25 -11.97 16.41 21.66
C GLY A 25 -13.10 17.08 22.44
N VAL A 26 -12.79 17.88 23.46
CA VAL A 26 -13.76 18.71 24.19
C VAL A 26 -14.31 19.82 23.30
N SER A 27 -13.49 20.44 22.45
CA SER A 27 -13.95 21.47 21.50
C SER A 27 -14.81 20.88 20.39
N LEU A 28 -14.53 19.65 19.94
CA LEU A 28 -15.37 18.90 19.01
C LEU A 28 -16.62 18.35 19.68
N ALA A 29 -16.58 17.97 20.96
CA ALA A 29 -17.75 17.53 21.71
C ALA A 29 -18.67 18.72 22.03
N VAL A 30 -18.12 19.86 22.46
CA VAL A 30 -18.85 21.12 22.63
C VAL A 30 -19.31 21.64 21.27
N GLY A 31 -18.46 21.55 20.25
CA GLY A 31 -18.77 21.92 18.87
C GLY A 31 -19.89 21.06 18.27
N ASN A 32 -19.85 19.73 18.45
CA ASN A 32 -20.90 18.80 18.01
C ASN A 32 -22.13 18.86 18.90
N HIS A 33 -22.02 19.15 20.19
CA HIS A 33 -23.19 19.40 21.03
C HIS A 33 -23.85 20.72 20.63
N PHE A 34 -23.06 21.75 20.31
CA PHE A 34 -23.55 22.97 19.67
C PHE A 34 -24.11 22.67 18.29
N LEU A 35 -23.48 21.81 17.48
CA LEU A 35 -23.91 21.46 16.12
C LEU A 35 -25.18 20.59 16.12
N CYS A 36 -25.32 19.66 17.05
CA CYS A 36 -26.53 18.85 17.26
C CYS A 36 -27.65 19.70 17.87
N SER A 37 -27.34 20.57 18.83
CA SER A 37 -28.30 21.57 19.33
C SER A 37 -28.67 22.60 18.26
N TYR A 38 -27.78 22.88 17.30
CA TYR A 38 -27.91 23.74 16.11
C TYR A 38 -28.72 23.08 14.99
N LEU A 39 -28.58 21.76 14.78
CA LEU A 39 -29.38 21.00 13.83
C LEU A 39 -30.79 20.73 14.37
N ASN A 40 -30.94 20.52 15.69
CA ASN A 40 -32.25 20.41 16.34
C ASN A 40 -32.95 21.76 16.54
N ASN A 41 -32.21 22.87 16.52
CA ASN A 41 -32.75 24.20 16.75
C ASN A 41 -32.17 25.17 15.71
N LYS A 42 -32.56 24.96 14.44
CA LYS A 42 -32.12 25.73 13.26
C LYS A 42 -32.28 27.25 13.42
N ASP A 43 -33.13 27.67 14.36
CA ASP A 43 -33.48 29.06 14.56
C ASP A 43 -32.43 29.82 15.37
N VAL A 44 -31.63 29.20 16.24
CA VAL A 44 -30.81 29.97 17.21
C VAL A 44 -29.66 30.74 16.56
N LEU A 45 -28.97 30.19 15.56
CA LEU A 45 -27.83 30.87 14.92
C LEU A 45 -28.30 31.88 13.88
N LEU A 46 -29.35 31.55 13.11
CA LEU A 46 -30.00 32.51 12.24
C LEU A 46 -30.58 33.67 13.06
N TYR A 47 -31.19 33.37 14.21
CA TYR A 47 -31.76 34.34 15.14
C TYR A 47 -30.70 35.18 15.81
N THR A 48 -29.60 34.61 16.30
CA THR A 48 -28.49 35.39 16.90
C THR A 48 -27.76 36.23 15.86
N PHE A 49 -27.55 35.71 14.65
CA PHE A 49 -27.01 36.47 13.52
C PHE A 49 -27.94 37.62 13.16
N HIS A 50 -29.24 37.36 12.97
CA HIS A 50 -30.24 38.40 12.71
C HIS A 50 -30.30 39.42 13.85
N ALA A 51 -30.43 38.97 15.08
CA ALA A 51 -30.45 39.80 16.28
C ALA A 51 -29.24 40.74 16.35
N LEU A 52 -28.04 40.22 16.05
CA LEU A 52 -26.82 41.01 16.05
C LEU A 52 -26.78 42.05 14.93
N VAL A 53 -27.08 41.61 13.71
CA VAL A 53 -27.14 42.47 12.53
C VAL A 53 -28.14 43.61 12.76
N TRP A 54 -29.32 43.28 13.26
CA TRP A 54 -30.38 44.25 13.51
C TRP A 54 -30.12 45.14 14.71
N SER A 55 -29.54 44.64 15.80
CA SER A 55 -29.17 45.51 16.93
C SER A 55 -28.19 46.62 16.54
N LYS A 56 -27.39 46.38 15.49
CA LYS A 56 -26.41 47.35 14.96
C LYS A 56 -26.97 48.23 13.86
N LEU A 57 -27.97 47.77 13.11
CA LEU A 57 -28.71 48.61 12.17
C LEU A 57 -29.73 49.50 12.87
N TYR A 58 -30.23 49.07 14.03
CA TYR A 58 -31.17 49.83 14.87
C TYR A 58 -30.57 51.20 15.22
N ASN A 59 -31.33 52.26 14.95
CA ASN A 59 -30.97 53.68 15.09
C ASN A 59 -29.96 54.27 14.08
N HIS A 60 -29.53 53.54 13.05
CA HIS A 60 -28.66 54.10 12.00
C HIS A 60 -29.45 54.30 10.70
N GLN A 61 -29.30 55.47 10.09
CA GLN A 61 -29.85 55.76 8.77
C GLN A 61 -28.86 55.30 7.71
N PHE A 62 -29.34 54.53 6.73
CA PHE A 62 -28.53 54.12 5.59
C PHE A 62 -29.24 54.51 4.29
N PRO A 63 -28.50 55.06 3.30
CA PRO A 63 -29.06 55.26 1.98
C PRO A 63 -29.34 53.90 1.33
N VAL A 64 -30.52 53.77 0.70
CA VAL A 64 -31.01 52.50 0.12
C VAL A 64 -29.99 51.89 -0.84
N ARG A 65 -29.29 52.72 -1.60
CA ARG A 65 -28.27 52.29 -2.55
C ARG A 65 -27.14 51.49 -1.89
N ILE A 66 -26.76 51.82 -0.66
CA ILE A 66 -25.71 51.11 0.07
C ILE A 66 -26.21 49.76 0.59
N VAL A 67 -27.46 49.70 1.07
CA VAL A 67 -28.08 48.45 1.53
C VAL A 67 -28.28 47.47 0.36
N ASP A 68 -28.77 47.96 -0.79
CA ASP A 68 -28.92 47.17 -2.01
C ASP A 68 -27.55 46.70 -2.53
N SER A 69 -26.53 47.56 -2.48
CA SER A 69 -25.15 47.19 -2.83
C SER A 69 -24.55 46.13 -1.90
N ALA A 70 -24.87 46.17 -0.59
CA ALA A 70 -24.39 45.21 0.39
C ALA A 70 -25.06 43.83 0.26
N LEU A 71 -26.32 43.79 -0.21
CA LEU A 71 -27.09 42.57 -0.43
C LEU A 71 -26.79 41.88 -1.78
N ARG A 72 -26.25 42.62 -2.76
CA ARG A 72 -25.95 42.14 -4.13
C ARG A 72 -24.64 41.34 -4.32
N LEU A 73 -23.97 40.87 -3.27
CA LEU A 73 -22.60 40.31 -3.35
C LEU A 73 -22.47 39.09 -4.31
N PRO A 74 -21.36 38.95 -5.06
CA PRO A 74 -19.99 38.99 -4.52
C PRO A 74 -18.97 39.74 -5.42
N ALA A 75 -18.74 41.02 -5.16
CA ALA A 75 -17.55 41.70 -5.69
C ALA A 75 -16.65 42.13 -4.52
N PHE A 76 -15.33 41.90 -4.64
CA PHE A 76 -14.35 42.18 -3.59
C PHE A 76 -14.17 43.69 -3.33
N MET A 77 -14.36 44.52 -4.36
CA MET A 77 -14.16 45.98 -4.28
C MET A 77 -15.19 46.69 -3.37
N PRO A 78 -16.51 46.42 -3.48
CA PRO A 78 -17.51 46.94 -2.54
C PRO A 78 -17.20 46.63 -1.06
N LEU A 79 -16.62 45.46 -0.79
CA LEU A 79 -16.29 45.00 0.55
C LEU A 79 -15.18 45.85 1.18
N LEU A 80 -14.16 46.21 0.39
CA LEU A 80 -13.08 47.12 0.79
C LEU A 80 -13.58 48.56 1.03
N THR A 81 -14.53 49.04 0.24
CA THR A 81 -15.14 50.36 0.46
C THR A 81 -16.01 50.41 1.72
N ILE A 82 -16.72 49.32 2.05
CA ILE A 82 -17.48 49.20 3.30
C ILE A 82 -16.53 49.17 4.52
N LEU A 83 -15.38 48.51 4.39
CA LEU A 83 -14.36 48.42 5.45
C LEU A 83 -13.67 49.76 5.75
N SER A 84 -13.48 50.61 4.74
CA SER A 84 -12.72 51.86 4.86
C SER A 84 -13.58 53.06 5.28
N ASN A 85 -14.90 53.01 5.09
CA ASN A 85 -15.78 54.13 5.40
C ASN A 85 -16.29 54.08 6.86
N PRO A 86 -15.97 55.07 7.72
CA PRO A 86 -16.43 55.08 9.12
C PRO A 86 -17.96 55.16 9.26
N ALA A 87 -18.67 55.71 8.28
CA ALA A 87 -20.14 55.74 8.26
C ALA A 87 -20.76 54.34 8.08
N LEU A 88 -19.99 53.37 7.56
CA LEU A 88 -20.42 52.01 7.28
C LEU A 88 -19.94 50.98 8.32
N LYS A 89 -19.39 51.44 9.45
CA LYS A 89 -19.00 50.59 10.58
C LYS A 89 -20.06 49.58 11.05
N PRO A 90 -21.38 49.83 11.01
CA PRO A 90 -22.36 48.83 11.40
C PRO A 90 -22.42 47.64 10.42
N LEU A 91 -22.23 47.89 9.13
CA LEU A 91 -22.22 46.86 8.07
C LEU A 91 -20.98 45.97 8.15
N PHE A 92 -19.87 46.46 8.72
CA PHE A 92 -18.68 45.66 8.99
C PHE A 92 -19.00 44.39 9.77
N TYR A 93 -19.88 44.46 10.78
CA TYR A 93 -20.25 43.28 11.56
C TYR A 93 -20.95 42.21 10.71
N LEU A 94 -21.82 42.63 9.79
CA LEU A 94 -22.55 41.73 8.88
C LEU A 94 -21.57 41.02 7.94
N VAL A 95 -20.63 41.76 7.37
CA VAL A 95 -19.53 41.21 6.56
C VAL A 95 -18.66 40.25 7.38
N PHE A 96 -18.30 40.63 8.61
CA PHE A 96 -17.50 39.80 9.51
C PHE A 96 -18.19 38.46 9.80
N TYR A 97 -19.47 38.45 10.15
CA TYR A 97 -20.21 37.22 10.41
C TYR A 97 -20.39 36.37 9.14
N SER A 98 -20.59 36.98 7.97
CA SER A 98 -20.61 36.27 6.69
C SER A 98 -19.27 35.54 6.45
N ILE A 99 -18.15 36.22 6.69
CA ILE A 99 -16.81 35.61 6.62
C ILE A 99 -16.68 34.47 7.65
N CYS A 100 -17.22 34.61 8.86
CA CYS A 100 -17.24 33.51 9.84
C CYS A 100 -18.01 32.28 9.34
N LEU A 101 -19.19 32.48 8.73
CA LEU A 101 -19.98 31.38 8.14
C LEU A 101 -19.24 30.73 6.97
N PHE A 102 -18.61 31.52 6.10
CA PHE A 102 -17.76 31.00 5.03
C PHE A 102 -16.54 30.24 5.58
N SER A 103 -15.95 30.69 6.69
CA SER A 103 -14.82 30.00 7.32
C SER A 103 -15.21 28.62 7.87
N LEU A 104 -16.44 28.46 8.37
CA LEU A 104 -16.97 27.14 8.77
C LEU A 104 -17.11 26.20 7.57
N ALA A 105 -17.57 26.70 6.42
CA ALA A 105 -17.57 25.92 5.18
C ALA A 105 -16.15 25.61 4.69
N PHE A 106 -15.17 26.48 4.96
CA PHE A 106 -13.78 26.23 4.62
C PHE A 106 -13.16 25.12 5.48
N VAL A 107 -13.60 24.94 6.74
CA VAL A 107 -13.18 23.81 7.59
C VAL A 107 -13.58 22.47 6.96
N THR A 108 -14.80 22.36 6.43
CA THR A 108 -15.26 21.09 5.85
C THR A 108 -14.45 20.68 4.62
N ILE A 109 -13.84 21.63 3.92
CA ILE A 109 -12.96 21.39 2.76
C ILE A 109 -11.51 21.17 3.18
N THR A 110 -11.01 21.94 4.14
CA THR A 110 -9.58 21.89 4.56
C THR A 110 -9.25 20.65 5.38
N VAL A 111 -10.21 20.08 6.11
CA VAL A 111 -9.98 18.88 6.92
C VAL A 111 -9.67 17.64 6.07
N PRO A 112 -10.45 17.31 5.02
CA PRO A 112 -10.06 16.28 4.06
C PRO A 112 -8.71 16.57 3.40
N ALA A 113 -8.39 17.83 3.09
CA ALA A 113 -7.12 18.21 2.47
C ALA A 113 -5.91 18.06 3.42
N ALA A 114 -6.14 18.05 4.74
CA ALA A 114 -5.09 17.81 5.73
C ALA A 114 -4.75 16.32 5.92
N LEU A 115 -5.56 15.42 5.35
CA LEU A 115 -5.32 13.99 5.37
C LEU A 115 -4.19 13.63 4.41
N VAL A 116 -3.07 13.18 4.96
CA VAL A 116 -1.97 12.63 4.16
C VAL A 116 -2.05 11.12 4.22
N VAL A 117 -2.25 10.53 3.03
CA VAL A 117 -2.15 9.10 2.81
C VAL A 117 -0.69 8.78 2.50
N ARG A 118 -0.04 8.00 3.35
CA ARG A 118 1.32 7.51 3.11
C ARG A 118 1.31 5.99 3.05
N PRO A 119 2.17 5.35 2.23
CA PRO A 119 2.35 3.91 2.34
C PRO A 119 2.76 3.56 3.77
N MET A 120 2.18 2.49 4.32
CA MET A 120 2.53 2.04 5.65
C MET A 120 3.97 1.54 5.66
N LYS A 121 4.74 1.92 6.68
CA LYS A 121 6.09 1.39 6.86
C LYS A 121 6.00 -0.05 7.36
N PRO A 122 6.84 -0.98 6.87
CA PRO A 122 6.92 -2.31 7.42
C PRO A 122 7.21 -2.26 8.92
N LEU A 123 6.49 -3.07 9.70
CA LEU A 123 6.67 -3.20 11.14
C LEU A 123 7.28 -4.55 11.46
N PRO A 124 8.24 -4.64 12.39
CA PRO A 124 8.78 -5.92 12.82
C PRO A 124 7.66 -6.74 13.49
N ALA A 125 7.58 -8.02 13.17
CA ALA A 125 6.62 -8.95 13.75
C ALA A 125 7.20 -10.36 13.85
N THR A 126 6.69 -11.15 14.78
CA THR A 126 6.94 -12.59 14.82
C THR A 126 5.95 -13.29 13.88
N LEU A 127 6.46 -14.09 12.95
CA LEU A 127 5.65 -14.73 11.91
C LEU A 127 5.98 -16.22 11.87
N GLN A 128 4.93 -17.06 11.96
CA GLN A 128 5.03 -18.48 11.67
C GLN A 128 4.96 -18.66 10.16
N VAL A 129 6.02 -19.20 9.57
CA VAL A 129 6.15 -19.36 8.12
C VAL A 129 6.46 -20.80 7.77
N PRO A 130 6.04 -21.30 6.60
CA PRO A 130 6.39 -22.65 6.18
C PRO A 130 7.90 -22.77 6.01
N VAL A 131 8.47 -23.86 6.52
CA VAL A 131 9.90 -24.14 6.43
C VAL A 131 10.11 -25.59 6.00
N VAL A 132 11.05 -25.79 5.08
CA VAL A 132 11.43 -27.13 4.61
C VAL A 132 11.96 -27.95 5.78
N ASP A 133 11.37 -29.12 5.99
CA ASP A 133 11.79 -30.05 7.02
C ASP A 133 12.12 -31.40 6.36
N MET A 134 13.42 -31.68 6.22
CA MET A 134 13.88 -32.98 5.71
C MET A 134 13.66 -34.11 6.71
N SER A 135 13.32 -33.82 7.97
CA SER A 135 13.07 -34.82 8.99
C SER A 135 11.62 -35.31 9.06
N SER A 136 10.76 -34.77 8.19
CA SER A 136 9.36 -35.16 8.07
C SER A 136 9.16 -36.63 7.69
N ASP A 137 7.90 -37.09 7.70
CA ASP A 137 7.56 -38.44 7.24
C ASP A 137 8.10 -38.68 5.82
N PRO A 138 8.99 -39.67 5.63
CA PRO A 138 9.61 -39.89 4.34
C PRO A 138 8.69 -40.47 3.29
N ARG A 139 7.49 -40.95 3.66
CA ARG A 139 6.49 -41.44 2.68
C ARG A 139 6.00 -40.34 1.72
N LEU A 140 6.14 -39.07 2.10
CA LEU A 140 5.81 -37.95 1.22
C LEU A 140 6.79 -37.87 0.03
N TYR A 141 8.06 -38.13 0.28
CA TYR A 141 9.15 -37.88 -0.67
C TYR A 141 9.74 -39.14 -1.27
N ALA A 142 9.74 -40.25 -0.55
CA ALA A 142 10.34 -41.51 -0.94
C ALA A 142 9.30 -42.64 -1.06
N VAL A 143 9.51 -43.52 -2.04
CA VAL A 143 8.87 -44.84 -2.11
C VAL A 143 9.78 -45.82 -1.39
N MET A 144 9.18 -46.61 -0.50
CA MET A 144 9.91 -47.56 0.34
C MET A 144 9.25 -48.94 0.26
N THR A 145 10.04 -50.00 0.38
CA THR A 145 9.53 -51.37 0.56
C THR A 145 8.92 -51.51 1.96
N PRO A 146 8.13 -52.57 2.23
CA PRO A 146 7.74 -52.92 3.60
C PRO A 146 8.94 -53.15 4.53
N GLY A 147 10.15 -53.38 3.99
CA GLY A 147 11.38 -53.48 4.76
C GLY A 147 12.01 -52.12 5.14
N TRP A 148 11.37 -50.99 4.80
CA TRP A 148 11.97 -49.64 4.83
C TRP A 148 13.21 -49.49 3.95
N GLU A 149 13.32 -50.33 2.92
CA GLU A 149 14.36 -50.15 1.92
C GLU A 149 13.91 -49.06 0.95
N TYR A 150 14.80 -48.10 0.71
CA TYR A 150 14.56 -47.03 -0.24
C TYR A 150 14.48 -47.60 -1.66
N VAL A 151 13.38 -47.35 -2.37
CA VAL A 151 13.16 -47.82 -3.75
C VAL A 151 13.43 -46.71 -4.75
N GLY A 152 13.08 -45.46 -4.41
CA GLY A 152 13.21 -44.30 -5.28
C GLY A 152 12.36 -43.13 -4.79
N PRO A 153 12.34 -42.00 -5.52
CA PRO A 153 11.52 -40.85 -5.16
C PRO A 153 10.04 -41.09 -5.45
N SER A 154 9.17 -40.46 -4.66
CA SER A 154 7.72 -40.50 -4.86
C SER A 154 7.32 -39.79 -6.15
N ASN A 155 6.20 -40.22 -6.75
CA ASN A 155 5.64 -39.55 -7.94
C ASN A 155 5.32 -38.07 -7.68
N HIS A 156 4.96 -37.73 -6.43
CA HIS A 156 4.73 -36.35 -6.00
C HIS A 156 6.01 -35.52 -6.11
N LEU A 157 7.10 -36.01 -5.50
CA LEU A 157 8.40 -35.32 -5.52
C LEU A 157 8.97 -35.22 -6.95
N GLN A 158 8.90 -36.29 -7.73
CA GLN A 158 9.32 -36.27 -9.13
C GLN A 158 8.59 -35.18 -9.94
N ARG A 159 7.27 -35.04 -9.77
CA ARG A 159 6.49 -33.99 -10.44
C ARG A 159 6.86 -32.61 -9.93
N LEU A 160 7.04 -32.44 -8.62
CA LEU A 160 7.45 -31.16 -8.02
C LEU A 160 8.79 -30.70 -8.60
N VAL A 161 9.79 -31.58 -8.62
CA VAL A 161 11.12 -31.28 -9.15
C VAL A 161 11.09 -30.98 -10.64
N ARG A 162 10.33 -31.74 -11.44
CA ARG A 162 10.15 -31.44 -12.88
C ARG A 162 9.47 -30.09 -13.11
N ASN A 163 8.42 -29.77 -12.35
CA ASN A 163 7.73 -28.49 -12.42
C ASN A 163 8.63 -27.32 -11.99
N MET A 164 9.60 -27.57 -11.12
CA MET A 164 10.58 -26.56 -10.72
C MET A 164 11.65 -26.36 -11.78
N LEU A 165 12.20 -27.45 -12.36
CA LEU A 165 13.22 -27.36 -13.42
C LEU A 165 12.70 -26.70 -14.70
N THR A 166 11.40 -26.79 -14.96
CA THR A 166 10.71 -26.10 -16.06
C THR A 166 10.34 -24.65 -15.75
N SER A 167 10.40 -24.27 -14.48
CA SER A 167 10.03 -22.93 -14.02
C SER A 167 11.29 -22.07 -13.91
N ASP A 168 11.20 -20.83 -14.38
CA ASP A 168 12.22 -19.81 -14.15
C ASP A 168 12.23 -19.30 -12.70
N THR A 169 11.22 -19.66 -11.92
CA THR A 169 10.97 -19.16 -10.57
C THR A 169 10.65 -20.28 -9.59
N VAL A 170 10.97 -20.03 -8.31
CA VAL A 170 10.64 -20.92 -7.19
C VAL A 170 9.13 -21.09 -7.11
N LEU A 171 8.65 -22.32 -6.90
CA LEU A 171 7.22 -22.61 -6.80
C LEU A 171 6.59 -21.79 -5.66
N THR A 172 5.57 -21.00 -5.99
CA THR A 172 4.91 -20.11 -5.04
C THR A 172 3.99 -20.87 -4.08
N TRP A 173 3.81 -20.33 -2.88
CA TRP A 173 2.83 -20.77 -1.89
C TRP A 173 2.01 -19.57 -1.39
N ASN A 174 0.93 -19.85 -0.65
CA ASN A 174 0.08 -18.78 -0.14
C ASN A 174 0.80 -18.01 0.97
N ALA A 175 0.67 -16.68 0.94
CA ALA A 175 1.18 -15.82 1.98
C ALA A 175 0.53 -16.18 3.35
N PRO A 176 1.28 -16.13 4.46
CA PRO A 176 0.70 -16.26 5.79
C PRO A 176 -0.43 -15.25 6.01
N PRO A 177 -1.47 -15.56 6.81
CA PRO A 177 -2.63 -14.67 7.00
C PRO A 177 -2.27 -13.25 7.46
N ALA A 178 -1.18 -13.09 8.21
CA ALA A 178 -0.67 -11.79 8.65
C ALA A 178 -0.07 -10.93 7.53
N CYS A 179 0.26 -11.52 6.37
CA CYS A 179 0.92 -10.88 5.24
C CYS A 179 -0.06 -10.27 4.21
N ARG A 180 -1.31 -9.93 4.60
CA ARG A 180 -2.38 -9.55 3.68
C ARG A 180 -2.00 -8.45 2.68
N PHE A 181 -1.27 -7.41 3.10
CA PHE A 181 -0.85 -6.31 2.21
C PHE A 181 0.62 -6.40 1.81
N GLY A 182 1.41 -7.19 2.52
CA GLY A 182 2.79 -7.48 2.21
C GLY A 182 3.57 -7.88 3.45
N CYS A 183 4.63 -8.65 3.23
CA CYS A 183 5.60 -8.96 4.27
C CYS A 183 6.95 -9.33 3.64
N SER A 184 8.02 -9.15 4.41
CA SER A 184 9.36 -9.55 4.04
C SER A 184 9.97 -10.31 5.20
N TYR A 185 10.48 -11.50 4.98
CA TYR A 185 11.07 -12.31 6.04
C TYR A 185 12.18 -13.21 5.50
N ASN A 186 13.09 -13.62 6.39
CA ASN A 186 14.11 -14.59 6.08
C ASN A 186 13.77 -15.93 6.73
N ILE A 187 14.05 -17.02 6.01
CA ILE A 187 13.99 -18.39 6.54
C ILE A 187 15.34 -19.04 6.41
N THR A 188 15.65 -19.89 7.38
CA THR A 188 16.82 -20.75 7.37
C THR A 188 16.37 -22.19 7.53
N TYR A 189 16.87 -23.07 6.67
CA TYR A 189 16.50 -24.49 6.69
C TYR A 189 17.67 -25.38 6.29
N ASP A 190 17.69 -26.59 6.84
CA ASP A 190 18.72 -27.59 6.55
C ASP A 190 18.28 -28.45 5.36
N ALA A 191 19.13 -28.54 4.34
CA ALA A 191 18.89 -29.29 3.12
C ALA A 191 20.23 -29.64 2.44
N PRO A 192 20.27 -30.62 1.52
CA PRO A 192 21.47 -30.89 0.73
C PRO A 192 21.93 -29.65 -0.04
N VAL A 193 23.24 -29.42 -0.09
CA VAL A 193 23.89 -28.39 -0.91
C VAL A 193 24.66 -29.06 -2.03
N LEU A 194 24.55 -28.49 -3.23
CA LEU A 194 25.29 -28.96 -4.39
C LEU A 194 26.65 -28.26 -4.45
N ARG A 195 27.73 -29.03 -4.58
CA ARG A 195 29.08 -28.52 -4.84
C ARG A 195 29.55 -29.04 -6.20
N CYS A 196 29.57 -28.13 -7.16
CA CYS A 196 30.01 -28.39 -8.52
C CYS A 196 31.43 -27.86 -8.75
N VAL A 197 32.18 -28.61 -9.54
CA VAL A 197 33.48 -28.23 -10.10
C VAL A 197 33.39 -28.39 -11.60
N ASP A 198 33.54 -27.29 -12.32
CA ASP A 198 33.59 -27.29 -13.78
C ASP A 198 34.97 -27.79 -14.25
N TYR A 199 34.97 -28.58 -15.30
CA TYR A 199 36.16 -29.18 -15.89
C TYR A 199 36.00 -29.27 -17.41
N VAL A 200 37.12 -29.39 -18.12
CA VAL A 200 37.12 -29.67 -19.57
C VAL A 200 37.22 -31.19 -19.73
N PRO A 201 36.16 -31.89 -20.20
CA PRO A 201 36.21 -33.32 -20.45
C PRO A 201 37.29 -33.66 -21.47
N ASN A 202 37.90 -34.83 -21.31
CA ASN A 202 38.78 -35.36 -22.34
C ASN A 202 37.91 -35.64 -23.59
N PRO A 203 38.25 -35.09 -24.77
CA PRO A 203 37.47 -35.29 -25.99
C PRO A 203 37.31 -36.78 -26.37
N ASN A 204 38.26 -37.62 -25.94
CA ASN A 204 38.23 -39.06 -26.21
C ASN A 204 37.26 -39.84 -25.30
N GLU A 205 36.75 -39.24 -24.23
CA GLU A 205 35.84 -39.89 -23.26
C GLU A 205 34.36 -39.76 -23.64
N LEU A 206 34.00 -38.85 -24.55
CA LEU A 206 32.64 -38.73 -25.06
C LEU A 206 32.50 -39.44 -26.41
N ALA A 207 31.36 -40.12 -26.59
CA ALA A 207 31.01 -40.70 -27.86
C ALA A 207 30.87 -39.58 -28.90
N SER A 208 31.34 -39.81 -30.13
CA SER A 208 31.42 -38.81 -31.20
C SER A 208 30.07 -38.25 -31.65
N ASN A 209 28.96 -38.81 -31.17
CA ASN A 209 27.59 -38.45 -31.49
C ASN A 209 26.80 -37.88 -30.31
N THR A 210 27.37 -37.79 -29.10
CA THR A 210 26.66 -37.27 -27.91
C THR A 210 26.95 -35.78 -27.72
N SER A 211 25.93 -34.93 -27.88
CA SER A 211 26.02 -33.48 -27.62
C SER A 211 25.79 -33.13 -26.16
N TYR A 212 25.01 -33.95 -25.46
CA TYR A 212 24.76 -33.81 -24.05
C TYR A 212 24.77 -35.19 -23.42
N ARG A 213 25.37 -35.32 -22.24
CA ARG A 213 25.24 -36.50 -21.40
C ARG A 213 25.32 -36.08 -19.93
N ALA A 214 24.25 -36.34 -19.19
CA ALA A 214 24.25 -36.30 -17.74
C ALA A 214 24.06 -37.70 -17.18
N THR A 215 24.98 -38.10 -16.32
CA THR A 215 24.98 -39.38 -15.62
C THR A 215 24.91 -39.13 -14.12
N PHE A 216 23.88 -39.67 -13.50
CA PHE A 216 23.78 -39.77 -12.06
C PHE A 216 24.48 -41.04 -11.59
N ASN A 217 25.45 -40.90 -10.68
CA ASN A 217 26.16 -42.03 -10.10
C ASN A 217 26.05 -42.01 -8.57
N VAL A 218 25.44 -43.06 -8.03
CA VAL A 218 25.35 -43.32 -6.60
C VAL A 218 26.41 -44.35 -6.26
N SER A 219 27.49 -43.92 -5.62
CA SER A 219 28.47 -44.83 -5.01
C SER A 219 28.18 -44.98 -3.52
N GLU A 220 28.72 -46.02 -2.89
CA GLU A 220 28.62 -46.23 -1.43
C GLU A 220 29.15 -45.03 -0.62
N SER A 221 30.11 -44.29 -1.16
CA SER A 221 30.79 -43.21 -0.42
C SER A 221 30.23 -41.82 -0.71
N HIS A 222 29.62 -41.61 -1.87
CA HIS A 222 29.10 -40.31 -2.27
C HIS A 222 28.08 -40.41 -3.40
N VAL A 223 27.18 -39.44 -3.40
CA VAL A 223 26.27 -39.20 -4.51
C VAL A 223 26.85 -38.14 -5.43
N THR A 224 26.99 -38.46 -6.71
CA THR A 224 27.53 -37.55 -7.73
C THR A 224 26.60 -37.39 -8.92
N LEU A 225 26.53 -36.17 -9.42
CA LEU A 225 25.95 -35.84 -10.71
C LEU A 225 27.09 -35.38 -11.62
N ASN A 226 27.41 -36.17 -12.63
CA ASN A 226 28.35 -35.79 -13.67
C ASN A 226 27.56 -35.35 -14.89
N MET A 227 27.82 -34.15 -15.38
CA MET A 227 27.17 -33.60 -16.56
C MET A 227 28.25 -33.14 -17.54
N THR A 228 28.10 -33.54 -18.79
CA THR A 228 29.01 -33.22 -19.89
C THR A 228 28.22 -32.68 -21.06
N PHE A 229 28.72 -31.62 -21.65
CA PHE A 229 28.05 -30.85 -22.67
C PHE A 229 29.03 -30.47 -23.79
N TRP A 230 28.57 -30.65 -25.02
CA TRP A 230 29.21 -30.23 -26.24
C TRP A 230 28.32 -29.23 -26.97
N PRO A 231 28.78 -27.97 -27.15
CA PRO A 231 28.05 -27.02 -27.97
C PRO A 231 28.00 -27.49 -29.41
N MET A 232 26.89 -27.21 -30.09
CA MET A 232 26.70 -27.51 -31.50
C MET A 232 26.36 -26.25 -32.28
N SER A 233 26.98 -26.10 -33.45
CA SER A 233 26.71 -25.04 -34.42
C SER A 233 26.47 -25.67 -35.79
N ASN A 234 25.37 -25.31 -36.45
CA ASN A 234 24.97 -25.83 -37.77
C ASN A 234 24.90 -27.37 -37.86
N GLY A 235 24.40 -28.03 -36.80
CA GLY A 235 24.23 -29.49 -36.78
C GLY A 235 25.53 -30.31 -36.73
N THR A 236 26.68 -29.64 -36.59
CA THR A 236 28.00 -30.28 -36.42
C THR A 236 28.62 -29.89 -35.09
N HIS A 237 29.34 -30.82 -34.48
CA HIS A 237 30.27 -30.48 -33.41
C HIS A 237 31.36 -29.58 -34.01
N THR A 238 31.58 -28.40 -33.46
CA THR A 238 32.72 -27.55 -33.82
C THR A 238 33.99 -28.11 -33.16
N VAL A 239 34.37 -29.32 -33.53
CA VAL A 239 35.64 -29.93 -33.08
C VAL A 239 36.77 -29.19 -33.78
N GLY A 240 37.50 -28.37 -33.03
CA GLY A 240 38.69 -27.66 -33.53
C GLY A 240 38.48 -26.18 -33.86
N ASP A 241 37.31 -25.61 -33.57
CA ASP A 241 37.24 -24.15 -33.39
C ASP A 241 37.92 -23.85 -32.05
N SER A 242 38.98 -23.04 -32.05
CA SER A 242 39.88 -22.87 -30.90
C SER A 242 39.19 -22.36 -29.63
N ASP A 243 37.94 -21.94 -29.76
CA ASP A 243 37.14 -21.29 -28.73
C ASP A 243 36.03 -22.19 -28.13
N SER A 244 35.76 -23.39 -28.69
CA SER A 244 34.70 -24.29 -28.17
C SER A 244 35.25 -25.58 -27.58
N SER A 245 35.67 -25.52 -26.30
CA SER A 245 36.02 -26.71 -25.51
C SER A 245 34.76 -27.37 -24.95
N PRO A 246 34.72 -28.71 -24.83
CA PRO A 246 33.65 -29.38 -24.10
C PRO A 246 33.58 -28.86 -22.67
N LEU A 247 32.38 -28.71 -22.15
CA LEU A 247 32.13 -28.25 -20.79
C LEU A 247 31.59 -29.42 -19.98
N GLY A 248 32.33 -29.77 -18.94
CA GLY A 248 31.95 -30.76 -17.96
C GLY A 248 31.71 -30.08 -16.63
N THR A 249 30.78 -30.59 -15.86
CA THR A 249 30.66 -30.26 -14.45
C THR A 249 30.45 -31.52 -13.63
N ARG A 250 31.16 -31.61 -12.52
CA ARG A 250 31.02 -32.69 -11.55
C ARG A 250 30.47 -32.10 -10.27
N CYS A 251 29.28 -32.53 -9.91
CA CYS A 251 28.60 -32.07 -8.72
C CYS A 251 28.53 -33.18 -7.67
N THR A 252 28.77 -32.81 -6.41
CA THR A 252 28.67 -33.66 -5.23
C THR A 252 27.66 -33.07 -4.27
N PHE A 253 26.91 -33.91 -3.56
CA PHE A 253 25.92 -33.45 -2.59
C PHE A 253 26.50 -33.48 -1.17
N HIS A 254 26.34 -32.37 -0.46
CA HIS A 254 26.88 -32.13 0.88
C HIS A 254 25.76 -31.74 1.84
N LYS A 255 26.01 -31.89 3.14
CA LYS A 255 25.10 -31.32 4.15
C LYS A 255 25.28 -29.81 4.20
N GLY A 256 24.18 -29.08 4.22
CA GLY A 256 24.24 -27.63 4.35
C GLY A 256 22.95 -27.00 4.85
N ARG A 257 23.00 -25.68 4.90
CA ARG A 257 21.93 -24.82 5.37
C ARG A 257 21.72 -23.69 4.38
N TYR A 258 20.49 -23.47 3.97
CA TYR A 258 20.11 -22.34 3.12
C TYR A 258 19.52 -21.22 3.95
N THR A 259 19.76 -19.99 3.52
CA THR A 259 19.04 -18.79 3.94
C THR A 259 18.33 -18.22 2.72
N ALA A 260 17.01 -18.08 2.80
CA ALA A 260 16.21 -17.48 1.75
C ALA A 260 15.49 -16.24 2.26
N ALA A 261 15.45 -15.20 1.43
CA ALA A 261 14.65 -14.02 1.64
C ALA A 261 13.36 -14.14 0.84
N ILE A 262 12.22 -13.96 1.51
CA ILE A 262 10.89 -14.06 0.92
C ILE A 262 10.19 -12.72 1.07
N ASN A 263 9.70 -12.19 -0.04
CA ASN A 263 8.96 -10.96 -0.12
C ASN A 263 7.59 -11.21 -0.74
N TYR A 264 6.54 -10.88 0.00
CA TYR A 264 5.17 -10.82 -0.46
C TYR A 264 4.76 -9.38 -0.67
N TRP A 265 4.25 -9.08 -1.86
CA TRP A 265 3.66 -7.78 -2.20
C TRP A 265 2.33 -8.02 -2.89
N GLY A 266 1.23 -7.78 -2.16
CA GLY A 266 -0.11 -8.16 -2.61
C GLY A 266 -0.22 -9.69 -2.80
N SER A 267 -0.56 -10.12 -4.02
CA SER A 267 -0.68 -11.54 -4.39
C SER A 267 0.60 -12.14 -4.97
N ARG A 268 1.67 -11.35 -5.13
CA ARG A 268 2.92 -11.82 -5.74
C ARG A 268 3.92 -12.20 -4.66
N GLN A 269 4.59 -13.32 -4.88
CA GLN A 269 5.69 -13.81 -4.07
C GLN A 269 6.98 -13.68 -4.86
N TYR A 270 8.01 -13.16 -4.20
CA TYR A 270 9.38 -13.20 -4.67
C TYR A 270 10.21 -13.94 -3.62
N ALA A 271 10.83 -15.04 -4.01
CA ALA A 271 11.68 -15.83 -3.13
C ALA A 271 13.06 -15.93 -3.76
N LEU A 272 14.09 -15.59 -2.98
CA LEU A 272 15.47 -15.61 -3.44
C LEU A 272 16.34 -16.22 -2.36
N ILE A 273 17.24 -17.11 -2.76
CA ILE A 273 18.25 -17.68 -1.87
C ILE A 273 19.37 -16.67 -1.76
N THR A 274 19.57 -16.14 -0.55
CA THR A 274 20.54 -15.08 -0.30
C THR A 274 21.89 -15.63 0.12
N ASN A 275 21.89 -16.80 0.77
CA ASN A 275 23.10 -17.45 1.22
C ASN A 275 22.88 -18.95 1.36
N TYR A 276 23.93 -19.74 1.19
CA TYR A 276 23.99 -21.12 1.63
C TYR A 276 25.33 -21.37 2.30
N THR A 277 25.30 -22.10 3.40
CA THR A 277 26.49 -22.48 4.15
C THR A 277 26.58 -23.99 4.18
N GLN A 278 27.66 -24.53 3.65
CA GLN A 278 28.00 -25.93 3.82
C GLN A 278 28.33 -26.16 5.31
N THR A 279 27.63 -27.11 5.94
CA THR A 279 27.77 -27.35 7.40
C THR A 279 28.83 -28.41 7.70
N SER A 280 29.13 -29.29 6.74
CA SER A 280 30.21 -30.26 6.81
C SER A 280 30.84 -30.50 5.44
N ASP A 281 32.14 -30.78 5.40
CA ASP A 281 32.84 -31.34 4.23
C ASP A 281 32.52 -32.81 3.97
N ASP A 282 31.78 -33.44 4.88
CA ASP A 282 31.29 -34.80 4.69
C ASP A 282 30.25 -34.85 3.56
N PHE A 283 30.52 -35.71 2.59
CA PHE A 283 29.57 -36.08 1.55
C PHE A 283 28.31 -36.70 2.17
N ILE A 284 27.18 -36.54 1.49
CA ILE A 284 26.00 -37.33 1.80
C ILE A 284 26.30 -38.77 1.36
N PRO A 285 26.44 -39.72 2.31
CA PRO A 285 26.89 -41.07 1.99
C PRO A 285 25.87 -41.80 1.11
N GLY A 286 26.40 -42.67 0.26
CA GLY A 286 25.69 -43.75 -0.40
C GLY A 286 24.97 -44.65 0.61
N ILE A 287 23.72 -45.01 0.37
CA ILE A 287 23.04 -46.17 0.92
C ILE A 287 23.29 -47.29 -0.08
N SER A 288 24.01 -48.31 0.37
CA SER A 288 24.15 -49.57 -0.34
C SER A 288 22.82 -50.34 -0.31
N LEU A 289 21.86 -50.07 -1.22
CA LEU A 289 20.62 -50.85 -1.47
C LEU A 289 19.84 -51.42 -0.23
N GLY A 290 20.05 -50.85 0.96
CA GLY A 290 19.55 -51.37 2.24
C GLY A 290 20.21 -50.68 3.43
N PHE A 291 19.41 -50.24 4.41
CA PHE A 291 19.86 -49.56 5.63
C PHE A 291 20.67 -50.45 6.59
N SER A 292 20.90 -51.72 6.25
CA SER A 292 21.53 -52.69 7.15
C SER A 292 23.00 -52.38 7.44
N ASN A 293 23.72 -51.73 6.52
CA ASN A 293 25.18 -51.49 6.63
C ASN A 293 25.58 -50.01 6.56
N ALA A 294 24.63 -49.08 6.57
CA ALA A 294 24.96 -47.65 6.51
C ALA A 294 25.58 -47.22 7.85
N SER A 295 26.89 -46.95 7.85
CA SER A 295 27.63 -46.48 9.03
C SER A 295 27.11 -45.14 9.57
N SER A 296 26.43 -44.35 8.73
CA SER A 296 25.95 -43.01 9.06
C SER A 296 24.67 -42.98 9.90
N CYS A 297 23.78 -43.97 9.73
CA CYS A 297 22.51 -44.06 10.47
C CYS A 297 22.20 -45.56 10.70
N PRO A 298 22.77 -46.20 11.75
CA PRO A 298 22.56 -47.63 11.99
C PRO A 298 21.08 -47.93 12.22
N ARG A 299 20.59 -49.02 11.63
CA ARG A 299 19.24 -49.53 11.85
C ARG A 299 19.10 -49.98 13.31
N GLU A 300 18.17 -49.40 14.05
CA GLU A 300 17.81 -49.94 15.36
C GLU A 300 16.82 -51.08 15.20
N ALA A 301 16.95 -52.14 16.00
CA ALA A 301 16.06 -53.30 15.96
C ALA A 301 14.60 -52.97 16.34
N SER A 302 14.37 -51.79 16.91
CA SER A 302 13.08 -51.28 17.40
C SER A 302 12.20 -50.63 16.33
N TRP A 303 12.67 -50.47 15.08
CA TRP A 303 11.91 -49.76 14.05
C TRP A 303 10.64 -50.53 13.66
N VAL A 304 9.49 -49.97 14.01
CA VAL A 304 8.20 -50.56 13.67
C VAL A 304 7.83 -50.10 12.27
N VAL A 305 7.78 -51.06 11.34
CA VAL A 305 7.57 -50.80 9.92
C VAL A 305 6.32 -49.96 9.63
N SER A 306 5.27 -50.13 10.42
CA SER A 306 4.00 -49.44 10.20
C SER A 306 4.03 -47.97 10.61
N ASP A 307 4.95 -47.54 11.47
CA ASP A 307 4.97 -46.20 12.08
C ASP A 307 6.23 -45.39 11.70
N PRO A 308 6.11 -44.44 10.74
CA PRO A 308 7.19 -43.54 10.33
C PRO A 308 7.76 -42.72 11.47
N SER A 309 6.94 -42.39 12.47
CA SER A 309 7.36 -41.55 13.59
C SER A 309 8.36 -42.28 14.50
N SER A 310 8.33 -43.63 14.49
CA SER A 310 9.31 -44.48 15.19
C SER A 310 10.68 -44.54 14.51
N THR A 311 10.78 -44.04 13.27
CA THR A 311 12.05 -44.02 12.52
C THR A 311 12.96 -42.91 13.06
N SER A 312 14.24 -43.24 13.25
CA SER A 312 15.24 -42.28 13.74
C SER A 312 15.27 -41.02 12.86
N LEU A 313 15.50 -39.86 13.49
CA LEU A 313 15.59 -38.57 12.79
C LEU A 313 16.61 -38.63 11.64
N CYS A 314 17.77 -39.28 11.90
CA CYS A 314 18.85 -39.49 10.95
C CYS A 314 18.36 -40.20 9.68
N ALA A 315 17.64 -41.32 9.83
CA ALA A 315 17.15 -42.11 8.71
C ALA A 315 16.11 -41.35 7.88
N ARG A 316 15.18 -40.63 8.52
CA ARG A 316 14.18 -39.80 7.82
C ARG A 316 14.83 -38.71 6.98
N VAL A 317 15.77 -37.96 7.58
CA VAL A 317 16.55 -36.93 6.88
C VAL A 317 17.32 -37.52 5.70
N GLN A 318 17.95 -38.69 5.89
CA GLN A 318 18.70 -39.35 4.83
C GLN A 318 17.77 -39.79 3.68
N MET A 319 16.66 -40.45 3.96
CA MET A 319 15.67 -40.89 2.95
C MET A 319 15.11 -39.72 2.13
N ASN A 320 14.73 -38.63 2.79
CA ASN A 320 14.17 -37.45 2.12
C ASN A 320 15.20 -36.72 1.28
N THR A 321 16.42 -36.59 1.81
CA THR A 321 17.56 -36.04 1.07
C THR A 321 17.82 -36.86 -0.18
N TRP A 322 17.81 -38.19 -0.06
CA TRP A 322 18.03 -39.13 -1.14
C TRP A 322 16.98 -39.05 -2.24
N ALA A 323 15.71 -39.09 -1.84
CA ALA A 323 14.61 -38.92 -2.75
C ALA A 323 14.72 -37.61 -3.53
N LEU A 324 15.07 -36.51 -2.86
CA LEU A 324 15.25 -35.23 -3.53
C LEU A 324 16.42 -35.26 -4.53
N VAL A 325 17.57 -35.79 -4.11
CA VAL A 325 18.77 -35.86 -4.94
C VAL A 325 18.54 -36.74 -6.18
N GLU A 326 17.88 -37.89 -6.02
CA GLU A 326 17.53 -38.77 -7.12
C GLU A 326 16.46 -38.16 -8.02
N ALA A 327 15.41 -37.53 -7.46
CA ALA A 327 14.39 -36.85 -8.26
C ALA A 327 14.99 -35.70 -9.10
N PHE A 328 15.90 -34.92 -8.52
CA PHE A 328 16.64 -33.86 -9.22
C PHE A 328 17.55 -34.43 -10.30
N SER A 329 18.38 -35.40 -9.94
CA SER A 329 19.36 -35.97 -10.86
C SER A 329 18.70 -36.75 -11.98
N SER A 330 17.64 -37.51 -11.72
CA SER A 330 16.86 -38.23 -12.74
C SER A 330 16.12 -37.29 -13.68
N SER A 331 15.77 -36.09 -13.25
CA SER A 331 15.14 -35.08 -14.11
C SER A 331 16.14 -34.39 -15.04
N LEU A 332 17.43 -34.43 -14.72
CA LEU A 332 18.52 -33.92 -15.57
C LEU A 332 19.22 -35.03 -16.36
N SER A 333 19.15 -36.29 -15.89
CA SER A 333 19.84 -37.43 -16.50
C SER A 333 19.28 -37.74 -17.88
N GLY A 334 20.18 -38.06 -18.80
CA GLY A 334 19.83 -38.35 -20.19
C GLY A 334 20.97 -37.99 -21.12
N ALA A 335 20.76 -38.24 -22.40
CA ALA A 335 21.70 -37.86 -23.43
C ALA A 335 20.97 -37.35 -24.67
N ILE A 336 21.53 -36.32 -25.30
CA ILE A 336 21.10 -35.82 -26.60
C ILE A 336 22.13 -36.27 -27.61
N VAL A 337 21.66 -36.92 -28.66
CA VAL A 337 22.48 -37.48 -29.73
C VAL A 337 22.16 -36.79 -31.05
N THR A 338 23.21 -36.50 -31.79
CA THR A 338 23.12 -36.08 -33.19
C THR A 338 22.96 -37.29 -34.06
N TYR A 339 21.88 -37.34 -34.83
CA TYR A 339 21.69 -38.39 -35.81
C TYR A 339 22.41 -38.02 -37.12
N PRO A 340 22.97 -38.99 -37.85
CA PRO A 340 23.67 -38.74 -39.12
C PRO A 340 22.74 -38.25 -40.25
N GLN A 341 21.41 -38.28 -40.05
CA GLN A 341 20.48 -37.58 -40.93
C GLN A 341 20.59 -36.07 -40.66
N PRO A 342 20.84 -35.25 -41.69
CA PRO A 342 21.09 -33.82 -41.52
C PRO A 342 19.93 -33.16 -40.77
N GLY A 343 20.20 -32.78 -39.52
CA GLY A 343 19.31 -31.95 -38.71
C GLY A 343 18.36 -32.64 -37.74
N SER A 344 18.46 -33.95 -37.53
CA SER A 344 17.68 -34.59 -36.47
C SER A 344 18.46 -34.59 -35.16
N LEU A 345 18.01 -33.77 -34.21
CA LEU A 345 18.40 -33.84 -32.80
C LEU A 345 17.37 -34.68 -32.05
N GLY A 346 17.82 -35.58 -31.19
CA GLY A 346 16.91 -36.36 -30.36
C GLY A 346 17.60 -37.10 -29.22
N PRO A 347 16.83 -37.69 -28.31
CA PRO A 347 17.39 -38.50 -27.23
C PRO A 347 18.15 -39.72 -27.78
N GLU A 348 19.22 -40.14 -27.09
CA GLU A 348 20.08 -41.30 -27.45
C GLU A 348 19.27 -42.61 -27.61
N GLU A 349 18.23 -42.79 -26.80
CA GLU A 349 17.26 -43.86 -26.96
C GLU A 349 15.86 -43.27 -27.12
N ARG A 350 15.07 -43.79 -28.07
CA ARG A 350 13.59 -43.68 -28.07
C ARG A 350 12.97 -44.49 -26.92
N ALA A 351 13.60 -44.52 -25.75
CA ALA A 351 13.07 -45.16 -24.57
C ALA A 351 11.82 -44.39 -24.16
N ILE A 352 10.70 -45.09 -24.01
CA ILE A 352 9.31 -44.59 -23.95
C ILE A 352 9.04 -43.60 -22.78
N ASN A 353 10.04 -43.29 -21.95
CA ASN A 353 9.97 -42.33 -20.86
C ASN A 353 10.79 -41.04 -21.09
N SER A 354 11.43 -40.88 -22.26
CA SER A 354 12.22 -39.69 -22.61
C SER A 354 11.36 -38.51 -23.05
N ALA A 355 10.43 -38.08 -22.19
CA ALA A 355 9.82 -36.75 -22.21
C ALA A 355 10.84 -35.67 -21.73
N LEU A 356 12.11 -35.82 -22.11
CA LEU A 356 13.30 -35.31 -21.41
C LEU A 356 13.78 -33.91 -21.86
N MET A 357 13.16 -33.30 -22.88
CA MET A 357 13.58 -31.98 -23.36
C MET A 357 12.85 -30.76 -22.77
N PRO A 358 11.55 -30.73 -22.48
CA PRO A 358 10.89 -29.48 -22.07
C PRO A 358 11.41 -28.93 -20.73
N ASN A 359 12.12 -29.74 -19.94
CA ASN A 359 12.67 -29.33 -18.64
C ASN A 359 14.08 -28.73 -18.73
N LEU A 360 14.68 -28.71 -19.92
CA LEU A 360 16.07 -28.30 -20.15
C LEU A 360 16.18 -26.94 -20.86
N ASP A 361 15.06 -26.37 -21.32
CA ASP A 361 15.00 -25.05 -21.97
C ASP A 361 15.56 -23.92 -21.10
N TYR A 362 15.57 -24.11 -19.77
CA TYR A 362 16.17 -23.14 -18.86
C TYR A 362 17.70 -23.18 -18.90
N LEU A 363 18.31 -24.37 -19.02
CA LEU A 363 19.78 -24.54 -19.05
C LEU A 363 20.36 -24.39 -20.46
N PHE A 364 19.57 -24.70 -21.49
CA PHE A 364 20.03 -24.77 -22.86
C PHE A 364 19.18 -23.88 -23.76
N SER A 365 19.84 -23.18 -24.67
CA SER A 365 19.21 -22.52 -25.81
C SER A 365 19.27 -23.44 -27.03
N ILE A 366 18.10 -23.75 -27.58
CA ILE A 366 17.97 -24.59 -28.78
C ILE A 366 17.52 -23.70 -29.92
N HIS A 367 18.28 -23.71 -31.01
CA HIS A 367 17.89 -23.01 -32.22
C HIS A 367 17.60 -24.02 -33.32
N GLU A 368 16.31 -24.31 -33.53
CA GLU A 368 15.88 -25.33 -34.51
C GLU A 368 16.33 -24.99 -35.94
N LEU A 369 16.18 -23.72 -36.35
CA LEU A 369 16.55 -23.26 -37.70
C LEU A 369 18.03 -23.47 -38.05
N TYR A 370 18.92 -23.29 -37.07
CA TYR A 370 20.37 -23.45 -37.25
C TYR A 370 20.89 -24.77 -36.69
N GLN A 371 19.99 -25.65 -36.22
CA GLN A 371 20.33 -26.90 -35.55
C GLN A 371 21.43 -26.70 -34.48
N SER A 372 21.34 -25.58 -33.76
CA SER A 372 22.32 -25.23 -32.74
C SER A 372 21.77 -25.60 -31.37
N PHE A 373 22.64 -26.12 -30.53
CA PHE A 373 22.34 -26.49 -29.15
C PHE A 373 23.47 -25.93 -28.30
N ASP A 374 23.12 -24.96 -27.48
CA ASP A 374 24.07 -24.19 -26.70
C ASP A 374 23.56 -23.99 -25.27
N LEU A 375 24.43 -23.60 -24.35
CA LEU A 375 24.02 -23.16 -23.02
C LEU A 375 23.22 -21.86 -23.13
N ALA A 376 22.18 -21.73 -22.31
CA ALA A 376 21.41 -20.49 -22.23
C ALA A 376 22.34 -19.32 -21.83
N PRO A 377 22.06 -18.08 -22.29
CA PRO A 377 22.97 -16.94 -22.08
C PRO A 377 23.38 -16.72 -20.62
N TRP A 378 22.45 -16.87 -19.68
CA TRP A 378 22.71 -16.73 -18.25
C TRP A 378 23.63 -17.84 -17.71
N VAL A 379 23.52 -19.08 -18.22
CA VAL A 379 24.39 -20.20 -17.85
C VAL A 379 25.82 -19.96 -18.34
N LYS A 380 25.98 -19.40 -19.54
CA LYS A 380 27.30 -19.03 -20.06
C LYS A 380 27.97 -17.96 -19.21
N GLU A 381 27.21 -17.01 -18.68
CA GLU A 381 27.72 -15.92 -17.85
C GLU A 381 28.23 -16.41 -16.49
N ILE A 382 27.51 -17.34 -15.85
CA ILE A 382 27.84 -17.80 -14.49
C ILE A 382 28.59 -19.14 -14.43
N GLY A 383 28.53 -19.95 -15.49
CA GLY A 383 29.06 -21.31 -15.54
C GLY A 383 28.01 -22.39 -15.27
N LEU A 384 28.22 -23.57 -15.85
CA LEU A 384 27.29 -24.70 -15.73
C LEU A 384 27.17 -25.18 -14.28
N GLY A 385 28.29 -25.29 -13.55
CA GLY A 385 28.26 -25.72 -12.14
C GLY A 385 27.48 -24.77 -11.24
N GLU A 386 27.66 -23.45 -11.39
CA GLU A 386 26.90 -22.45 -10.62
C GLU A 386 25.42 -22.43 -10.99
N SER A 387 25.10 -22.63 -12.27
CA SER A 387 23.71 -22.75 -12.73
C SER A 387 22.98 -23.94 -12.10
N LEU A 388 23.64 -25.10 -11.99
CA LEU A 388 23.10 -26.28 -11.33
C LEU A 388 22.94 -26.08 -9.83
N LYS A 389 23.87 -25.36 -9.17
CA LYS A 389 23.73 -24.98 -7.76
C LYS A 389 22.49 -24.12 -7.54
N SER A 390 22.30 -23.10 -8.38
CA SER A 390 21.14 -22.21 -8.31
C SER A 390 19.83 -22.97 -8.53
N LEU A 391 19.77 -23.85 -9.54
CA LEU A 391 18.62 -24.70 -9.80
C LEU A 391 18.31 -25.65 -8.66
N PHE A 392 19.33 -26.31 -8.09
CA PHE A 392 19.13 -27.21 -6.98
C PHE A 392 18.66 -26.47 -5.73
N ALA A 393 19.20 -25.28 -5.47
CA ALA A 393 18.78 -24.44 -4.37
C ALA A 393 17.31 -23.98 -4.56
N ASN A 394 16.91 -23.61 -5.77
CA ASN A 394 15.51 -23.30 -6.10
C ASN A 394 14.60 -24.54 -5.94
N ALA A 395 15.11 -25.74 -6.25
CA ALA A 395 14.43 -27.01 -5.99
C ALA A 395 14.12 -27.19 -4.51
N THR A 396 15.14 -27.03 -3.67
CA THR A 396 15.00 -27.20 -2.22
C THR A 396 14.05 -26.15 -1.65
N LEU A 397 14.12 -24.90 -2.11
CA LEU A 397 13.23 -23.84 -1.63
C LEU A 397 11.78 -24.08 -2.06
N SER A 398 11.56 -24.65 -3.25
CA SER A 398 10.23 -24.99 -3.76
C SER A 398 9.51 -26.05 -2.91
N LEU A 399 10.22 -26.86 -2.13
CA LEU A 399 9.63 -27.76 -1.13
C LEU A 399 8.92 -27.01 0.01
N THR A 400 9.12 -25.70 0.13
CA THR A 400 8.36 -24.85 1.07
C THR A 400 6.87 -24.87 0.74
N ARG A 401 6.50 -25.12 -0.53
CA ARG A 401 5.11 -25.35 -0.93
C ARG A 401 4.53 -26.58 -0.26
N ASP A 402 5.28 -27.67 -0.20
CA ASP A 402 4.85 -28.89 0.50
C ASP A 402 4.80 -28.66 2.01
N ALA A 403 5.81 -28.00 2.58
CA ALA A 403 5.81 -27.59 3.99
C ALA A 403 4.56 -26.78 4.35
N TYR A 404 4.11 -25.88 3.47
CA TYR A 404 2.87 -25.14 3.65
C TYR A 404 1.64 -26.07 3.67
N THR A 405 1.55 -27.04 2.76
CA THR A 405 0.42 -27.99 2.74
C THR A 405 0.38 -28.91 3.95
N GLN A 406 1.56 -29.25 4.50
CA GLN A 406 1.71 -30.11 5.67
C GLN A 406 1.71 -29.34 7.00
N ASN A 407 1.57 -28.01 6.94
CA ASN A 407 1.62 -27.12 8.11
C ASN A 407 2.94 -27.24 8.92
N TRP A 408 4.06 -27.45 8.24
CA TRP A 408 5.39 -27.40 8.86
C TRP A 408 5.85 -25.97 8.94
N THR A 409 5.67 -25.36 10.12
CA THR A 409 5.99 -23.95 10.35
C THR A 409 7.15 -23.78 11.30
N SER A 410 7.94 -22.74 11.07
CA SER A 410 8.94 -22.25 12.03
C SER A 410 8.83 -20.72 12.14
N GLU A 411 9.40 -20.18 13.22
CA GLU A 411 9.45 -18.73 13.43
C GLU A 411 10.45 -18.09 12.45
N ALA A 412 9.96 -17.12 11.67
CA ALA A 412 10.75 -16.41 10.69
C ALA A 412 11.77 -15.46 11.34
N GLN A 413 12.95 -15.34 10.74
CA GLN A 413 13.98 -14.41 11.20
C GLN A 413 13.80 -13.05 10.53
N GLY A 414 13.84 -11.97 11.32
CA GLY A 414 13.79 -10.60 10.81
C GLY A 414 12.53 -10.30 9.99
N ALA A 415 11.38 -10.83 10.39
CA ALA A 415 10.14 -10.63 9.66
C ALA A 415 9.58 -9.21 9.85
N PHE A 416 9.17 -8.61 8.74
CA PHE A 416 8.45 -7.35 8.69
C PHE A 416 7.12 -7.55 7.99
N ILE A 417 6.05 -7.01 8.56
CA ILE A 417 4.70 -7.04 7.99
C ILE A 417 4.22 -5.64 7.65
N VAL A 418 3.40 -5.55 6.61
CA VAL A 418 2.66 -4.35 6.24
C VAL A 418 1.20 -4.61 6.61
N PRO A 419 0.72 -4.17 7.79
CA PRO A 419 -0.61 -4.53 8.28
C PRO A 419 -1.74 -3.84 7.51
N PHE A 420 -1.45 -2.72 6.85
CA PHE A 420 -2.38 -1.93 6.05
C PHE A 420 -1.63 -1.39 4.83
N ALA A 421 -2.27 -1.26 3.67
CA ALA A 421 -1.65 -0.64 2.50
C ALA A 421 -1.21 0.81 2.78
N ASN A 422 -2.10 1.56 3.45
CA ASN A 422 -1.92 2.99 3.68
C ASN A 422 -2.04 3.33 5.17
N ARG A 423 -1.18 4.25 5.61
CA ARG A 423 -1.29 4.97 6.88
C ARG A 423 -1.94 6.32 6.62
N TYR A 424 -3.07 6.54 7.28
CA TYR A 424 -3.76 7.82 7.30
C TYR A 424 -3.19 8.66 8.46
N SER A 425 -2.63 9.81 8.13
CA SER A 425 -2.12 10.74 9.15
C SER A 425 -2.52 12.16 8.78
N TYR A 426 -3.04 12.90 9.75
CA TYR A 426 -3.28 14.33 9.58
C TYR A 426 -2.00 15.11 9.88
N ILE A 427 -1.73 16.16 9.10
CA ILE A 427 -0.68 17.12 9.44
C ILE A 427 -1.24 18.04 10.54
N PRO A 428 -0.70 18.02 11.77
CA PRO A 428 -1.26 18.80 12.88
C PRO A 428 -1.30 20.30 12.58
N ARG A 429 -0.28 20.81 11.87
CA ARG A 429 -0.21 22.22 11.47
C ARG A 429 -1.36 22.62 10.54
N THR A 430 -1.65 21.83 9.51
CA THR A 430 -2.75 22.11 8.56
C THR A 430 -4.10 22.00 9.26
N LEU A 431 -4.25 21.01 10.13
CA LEU A 431 -5.44 20.82 10.94
C LEU A 431 -5.64 21.99 11.91
N TRP A 432 -4.58 22.49 12.52
CA TRP A 432 -4.59 23.68 13.37
C TRP A 432 -4.92 24.96 12.61
N TRP A 433 -4.44 25.14 11.38
CA TRP A 433 -4.84 26.30 10.57
C TRP A 433 -6.33 26.27 10.24
N GLY A 434 -6.88 25.12 9.84
CA GLY A 434 -8.31 24.99 9.57
C GLY A 434 -9.16 25.19 10.84
N TYR A 435 -8.98 24.31 11.82
CA TYR A 435 -9.79 24.32 13.04
C TYR A 435 -9.49 25.50 13.95
N GLY A 436 -8.23 25.91 14.09
CA GLY A 436 -7.85 27.03 14.95
C GLY A 436 -8.41 28.36 14.46
N CYS A 437 -8.35 28.63 13.14
CA CYS A 437 -8.97 29.84 12.59
C CYS A 437 -10.50 29.82 12.78
N ALA A 438 -11.17 28.70 12.51
CA ALA A 438 -12.61 28.60 12.71
C ALA A 438 -13.01 28.69 14.19
N PHE A 439 -12.23 28.11 15.10
CA PHE A 439 -12.46 28.21 16.53
C PHE A 439 -12.34 29.65 17.03
N LEU A 440 -11.29 30.38 16.60
CA LEU A 440 -11.13 31.79 16.92
C LEU A 440 -12.28 32.65 16.36
N MET A 441 -12.75 32.34 15.16
CA MET A 441 -13.92 32.99 14.57
C MET A 441 -15.17 32.75 15.42
N VAL A 442 -15.46 31.49 15.78
CA VAL A 442 -16.64 31.13 16.60
C VAL A 442 -16.56 31.75 18.00
N ILE A 443 -15.39 31.78 18.63
CA ILE A 443 -15.22 32.47 19.92
C ILE A 443 -15.50 33.97 19.76
N SER A 444 -14.98 34.59 18.71
CA SER A 444 -15.22 36.01 18.45
C SER A 444 -16.72 36.29 18.22
N THR A 445 -17.42 35.45 17.46
CA THR A 445 -18.87 35.61 17.24
C THR A 445 -19.66 35.42 18.52
N VAL A 446 -19.32 34.44 19.36
CA VAL A 446 -19.99 34.23 20.66
C VAL A 446 -19.74 35.39 21.62
N LEU A 447 -18.50 35.88 21.74
CA LEU A 447 -18.16 37.01 22.62
C LEU A 447 -18.84 38.32 22.19
N THR A 448 -18.93 38.56 20.88
CA THR A 448 -19.65 39.72 20.33
C THR A 448 -21.17 39.60 20.52
N SER A 449 -21.73 38.41 20.30
CA SER A 449 -23.14 38.08 20.61
C SER A 449 -23.48 38.33 22.07
N TRP A 450 -22.62 37.85 22.98
CA TRP A 450 -22.81 37.98 24.41
C TRP A 450 -22.86 39.44 24.85
N ARG A 451 -21.99 40.29 24.30
CA ARG A 451 -21.99 41.73 24.58
C ARG A 451 -23.25 42.42 24.05
N ALA A 452 -23.75 42.01 22.89
CA ALA A 452 -24.95 42.58 22.28
C ALA A 452 -26.25 42.14 22.98
N ARG A 453 -26.25 41.02 23.70
CA ARG A 453 -27.45 40.51 24.40
C ARG A 453 -28.04 41.51 25.42
N LYS A 454 -27.22 42.41 25.96
CA LYS A 454 -27.70 43.46 26.88
C LYS A 454 -28.50 44.58 26.19
N SER A 455 -28.47 44.67 24.86
CA SER A 455 -29.11 45.75 24.10
C SER A 455 -30.25 45.28 23.20
N LEU A 456 -30.68 44.01 23.29
CA LEU A 456 -31.73 43.50 22.42
C LEU A 456 -33.12 43.58 23.08
N PRO A 457 -34.12 44.19 22.41
CA PRO A 457 -35.50 44.12 22.84
C PRO A 457 -36.01 42.67 22.77
N SER A 458 -36.82 42.25 23.73
CA SER A 458 -37.21 40.86 23.97
C SER A 458 -38.26 40.28 23.02
N GLU A 459 -38.64 40.98 21.95
CA GLU A 459 -39.75 40.57 21.08
C GLU A 459 -39.30 39.91 19.77
N GLU A 460 -39.64 38.62 19.65
CA GLU A 460 -39.35 37.74 18.50
C GLU A 460 -40.10 38.13 17.21
N THR A 461 -41.07 39.05 17.27
CA THR A 461 -42.00 39.35 16.16
C THR A 461 -41.58 40.49 15.23
N ILE A 462 -40.53 41.24 15.61
CA ILE A 462 -40.14 42.48 14.94
C ILE A 462 -39.59 42.23 13.52
N LEU A 463 -38.87 41.13 13.33
CA LEU A 463 -38.18 40.83 12.07
C LEU A 463 -39.13 40.43 10.93
N GLY A 464 -40.07 39.53 11.23
CA GLY A 464 -41.06 39.08 10.24
C GLY A 464 -41.91 40.25 9.73
N LYS A 465 -42.21 41.20 10.62
CA LYS A 465 -42.94 42.43 10.28
C LYS A 465 -42.11 43.39 9.39
N ILE A 466 -40.79 43.47 9.55
CA ILE A 466 -39.93 44.37 8.76
C ILE A 466 -39.59 43.81 7.37
N LEU A 467 -39.36 42.50 7.26
CA LEU A 467 -39.21 41.85 5.96
C LEU A 467 -40.51 41.90 5.16
N ALA A 468 -41.67 41.86 5.84
CA ALA A 468 -42.95 42.09 5.20
C ALA A 468 -43.10 43.55 4.71
N THR A 469 -42.62 44.55 5.46
CA THR A 469 -42.76 45.97 5.07
C THR A 469 -41.77 46.44 4.01
N THR A 470 -40.54 45.91 3.99
CA THR A 470 -39.56 46.23 2.92
C THR A 470 -39.90 45.56 1.59
N ARG A 471 -40.76 44.53 1.62
CA ARG A 471 -41.28 43.83 0.44
C ARG A 471 -42.72 44.24 0.11
N ASP A 472 -43.25 45.22 0.83
CA ASP A 472 -44.59 45.76 0.61
C ASP A 472 -44.61 46.55 -0.70
N GLU A 473 -45.69 46.38 -1.47
CA GLU A 473 -45.89 46.97 -2.79
C GLU A 473 -45.88 48.51 -2.72
N SER A 474 -46.25 49.04 -1.55
CA SER A 474 -46.19 50.47 -1.22
C SER A 474 -44.77 51.06 -1.34
N PHE A 475 -43.73 50.28 -1.00
CA PHE A 475 -42.34 50.71 -1.07
C PHE A 475 -41.83 50.72 -2.53
N GLU A 476 -42.22 49.73 -3.33
CA GLU A 476 -41.95 49.68 -4.77
C GLU A 476 -42.64 50.83 -5.52
N GLN A 477 -43.88 51.18 -5.16
CA GLN A 477 -44.59 52.31 -5.74
C GLN A 477 -43.88 53.64 -5.44
N LEU A 478 -43.42 53.86 -4.20
CA LEU A 478 -42.64 55.05 -3.84
C LEU A 478 -41.31 55.14 -4.59
N ARG A 479 -40.65 54.00 -4.83
CA ARG A 479 -39.41 53.92 -5.61
C ARG A 479 -39.66 54.26 -7.08
N ASN A 480 -40.70 53.71 -7.68
CA ASN A 480 -41.03 53.89 -9.11
C ASN A 480 -41.63 55.27 -9.42
N GLN A 481 -42.31 55.89 -8.45
CA GLN A 481 -42.92 57.22 -8.61
C GLN A 481 -41.87 58.35 -8.60
N LYS A 482 -40.69 58.14 -8.03
CA LYS A 482 -39.64 59.16 -7.86
C LYS A 482 -38.37 58.81 -8.63
N ASN A 483 -38.48 58.79 -9.95
CA ASN A 483 -37.33 58.75 -10.86
C ASN A 483 -36.56 60.09 -10.76
N GLY A 484 -35.56 60.17 -9.87
CA GLY A 484 -34.65 61.32 -9.77
C GLY A 484 -34.13 61.68 -8.38
N ILE A 485 -34.54 60.98 -7.31
CA ILE A 485 -34.01 61.20 -5.96
C ILE A 485 -33.01 60.08 -5.65
N ASP A 486 -31.73 60.38 -5.77
CA ASP A 486 -30.65 59.38 -5.67
C ASP A 486 -30.37 58.90 -4.24
N ASP A 487 -30.84 59.60 -3.20
CA ASP A 487 -30.55 59.26 -1.79
C ASP A 487 -31.79 59.33 -0.89
N LEU A 488 -32.59 58.26 -0.91
CA LEU A 488 -33.59 58.00 0.12
C LEU A 488 -32.90 57.44 1.38
N LEU A 489 -33.02 58.14 2.50
CA LEU A 489 -32.56 57.67 3.81
C LEU A 489 -33.71 56.95 4.53
N ILE A 490 -33.51 55.68 4.82
CA ILE A 490 -34.45 54.90 5.62
C ILE A 490 -33.99 54.97 7.08
N ARG A 491 -34.88 55.46 7.96
CA ARG A 491 -34.71 55.34 9.40
C ARG A 491 -35.72 54.34 9.95
N TYR A 492 -35.23 53.32 10.63
CA TYR A 492 -36.09 52.40 11.37
C TYR A 492 -36.31 52.96 12.77
N GLU A 493 -37.57 53.23 13.12
CA GLU A 493 -37.96 53.75 14.43
C GLU A 493 -39.14 52.93 14.96
N GLN A 494 -39.21 52.80 16.28
CA GLN A 494 -40.34 52.17 16.93
C GLN A 494 -41.50 53.18 16.93
N VAL A 495 -42.51 52.95 16.09
CA VAL A 495 -43.68 53.82 15.99
C VAL A 495 -44.76 53.23 16.89
N GLN A 496 -45.09 53.98 17.94
CA GLN A 496 -46.18 53.59 18.86
C GLN A 496 -47.52 53.82 18.14
N LYS A 497 -48.23 52.73 17.80
CA LYS A 497 -49.52 52.79 17.12
C LYS A 497 -50.57 52.14 18.03
N GLY A 498 -51.10 52.93 18.96
CA GLY A 498 -51.93 52.43 20.06
C GLY A 498 -51.09 51.87 21.20
N ASP A 499 -51.58 50.82 21.87
CA ASP A 499 -50.83 50.10 22.92
C ASP A 499 -49.75 49.17 22.37
N ASP A 500 -49.77 48.90 21.05
CA ASP A 500 -48.76 48.08 20.38
C ASP A 500 -47.58 48.93 19.88
N HIS A 501 -46.38 48.53 20.28
CA HIS A 501 -45.15 49.04 19.69
C HIS A 501 -44.88 48.33 18.35
N ILE A 502 -45.10 49.03 17.24
CA ILE A 502 -44.83 48.50 15.90
C ILE A 502 -43.54 49.13 15.38
N MET A 503 -42.63 48.33 14.85
CA MET A 503 -41.48 48.87 14.12
C MET A 503 -41.96 49.45 12.78
N GLY A 504 -41.86 50.76 12.65
CA GLY A 504 -42.11 51.48 11.41
C GLY A 504 -40.79 51.90 10.77
N PHE A 505 -40.86 52.31 9.50
CA PHE A 505 -39.75 53.03 8.88
C PHE A 505 -40.25 54.41 8.47
N THR A 506 -39.43 55.42 8.71
CA THR A 506 -39.65 56.75 8.18
C THR A 506 -38.66 56.95 7.04
N VAL A 507 -39.19 57.35 5.89
CA VAL A 507 -38.39 57.75 4.74
C VAL A 507 -38.16 59.25 4.90
N GLN A 508 -36.91 59.62 5.18
CA GLN A 508 -36.54 61.02 5.31
C GLN A 508 -35.87 61.45 4.01
N GLU A 509 -36.49 62.40 3.31
CA GLU A 509 -35.85 63.03 2.15
C GLU A 509 -34.78 63.98 2.66
N GLU A 510 -33.51 63.72 2.34
CA GLU A 510 -32.50 64.76 2.39
C GLU A 510 -32.80 65.73 1.24
N CYS A 511 -33.66 66.70 1.53
CA CYS A 511 -33.87 67.84 0.64
C CYS A 511 -32.58 68.66 0.68
N GLY A 512 -31.63 68.28 -0.17
CA GLY A 512 -30.37 68.99 -0.38
C GLY A 512 -30.71 70.44 -0.71
N LEU A 513 -30.53 71.30 0.29
CA LEU A 513 -30.77 72.73 0.26
C LEU A 513 -29.77 73.38 -0.70
N ARG A 514 -29.96 73.18 -2.01
CA ARG A 514 -29.35 74.00 -3.04
C ARG A 514 -30.14 75.31 -3.08
N LYS A 515 -29.88 76.17 -2.09
CA LYS A 515 -30.22 77.60 -2.14
C LYS A 515 -29.54 78.20 -3.39
N ARG A 516 -30.25 78.18 -4.52
CA ARG A 516 -30.05 79.17 -5.59
C ARG A 516 -31.08 80.27 -5.35
N ALA A 517 -30.58 81.42 -4.94
CA ALA A 517 -31.27 82.67 -5.16
C ALA A 517 -31.36 82.89 -6.68
N LEU A 518 -32.56 83.09 -7.22
CA LEU A 518 -32.88 84.12 -8.20
C LEU A 518 -34.40 84.12 -8.48
N ASP A 519 -34.98 85.30 -8.25
CA ASP A 519 -36.11 85.95 -8.92
C ASP A 519 -37.52 85.36 -8.86
N THR A 520 -38.31 86.01 -8.00
CA THR A 520 -39.59 86.66 -8.29
C THR A 520 -39.98 86.70 -9.78
N GLU A 521 -41.01 85.94 -10.16
CA GLU A 521 -42.00 86.41 -11.13
C GLU A 521 -43.35 85.74 -10.86
N GLU A 522 -44.37 86.48 -11.25
CA GLU A 522 -45.73 86.55 -10.74
C GLU A 522 -46.71 85.83 -11.69
N ILE A 523 -47.94 85.57 -11.23
CA ILE A 523 -49.15 85.23 -12.03
C ILE A 523 -49.23 83.75 -12.48
N GLY A 524 -50.32 82.99 -12.32
CA GLY A 524 -51.67 83.22 -11.81
C GLY A 524 -52.57 81.99 -12.02
N LEU A 525 -53.56 81.85 -11.14
CA LEU A 525 -54.94 81.33 -11.30
C LEU A 525 -55.28 80.14 -12.23
N LEU A 526 -56.01 79.17 -11.60
CA LEU A 526 -57.11 78.33 -12.12
C LEU A 526 -56.71 77.26 -13.17
N GLU A 527 -57.29 76.06 -13.24
CA GLU A 527 -58.60 75.55 -12.84
C GLU A 527 -58.54 74.02 -12.72
N ARG A 528 -59.53 73.43 -12.03
CA ARG A 528 -59.78 71.98 -11.90
C ARG A 528 -59.81 71.23 -13.24
N THR A 529 -59.33 69.98 -13.21
CA THR A 529 -60.22 68.79 -13.28
C THR A 529 -59.64 67.67 -12.44
#